data_AF-A0A7U4DXD1-F1
#
_entry.id   AF-A0A7U4DXD1-F1
#
_cell.length_a   1.000
_cell.length_b   1.000
_cell.length_c   1.000
_cell.angle_alpha   90.00
_cell.angle_beta   90.00
_cell.angle_gamma   90.00
#
_symmetry.space_group_name_H-M   'P 1'
#
loop_
_entity.id
_entity.type
_entity.pdbx_description
1 polymer ?
#
loop_
_entity_poly.entity_id
_entity_poly.type
_entity_poly.pdbx_seq_one_letter_code
_entity_poly.pdbx_strand_id
1 'polypeptide(L)'
;MKRTGLSLAVTLLAMAGLTTAVQAQEQRTAKVAQCIGLQPTDVAAQVKRDYLQNRITRWASDKKLLGTATPIAWISPEAITGKDAVWQVPLTVRGTKQDKTYNVTLNCNTGEITYSEPQ
;
A
#
# COMPACT_ATOMS: atom_id res chain seq x y z
N MET A 1 -72.02 4.09 -22.37
CA MET A 1 -71.79 5.33 -21.61
C MET A 1 -70.60 5.12 -20.67
N LYS A 2 -69.78 6.16 -20.51
CA LYS A 2 -68.47 6.23 -19.83
C LYS A 2 -68.53 5.82 -18.35
N ARG A 3 -67.44 5.23 -17.82
CA ARG A 3 -66.68 5.77 -16.66
C ARG A 3 -65.44 4.92 -16.35
N THR A 4 -64.30 5.57 -16.54
CA THR A 4 -62.95 5.22 -16.11
C THR A 4 -62.88 5.01 -14.60
N GLY A 5 -62.40 3.84 -14.16
CA GLY A 5 -62.06 3.52 -12.78
C GLY A 5 -60.55 3.50 -12.60
N LEU A 6 -60.05 4.51 -11.90
CA LEU A 6 -58.67 4.76 -11.50
C LEU A 6 -58.19 3.68 -10.52
N SER A 7 -57.09 2.99 -10.80
CA SER A 7 -56.38 2.18 -9.79
C SER A 7 -54.93 2.63 -9.73
N LEU A 8 -54.60 3.22 -8.58
CA LEU A 8 -53.32 3.82 -8.22
C LEU A 8 -52.18 2.79 -8.19
N ALA A 9 -51.02 3.27 -8.63
CA ALA A 9 -49.69 2.71 -8.38
C ALA A 9 -49.38 2.61 -6.88
N VAL A 10 -48.49 1.68 -6.51
CA VAL A 10 -47.13 1.95 -5.99
C VAL A 10 -46.54 0.60 -5.57
N THR A 11 -45.75 -0.02 -6.44
CA THR A 11 -44.84 -1.10 -6.05
C THR A 11 -43.59 -0.47 -5.44
N LEU A 12 -43.44 -0.60 -4.12
CA LEU A 12 -42.26 -0.20 -3.38
C LEU A 12 -41.08 -1.11 -3.77
N LEU A 13 -40.27 -0.68 -4.74
CA LEU A 13 -38.92 -1.20 -4.94
C LEU A 13 -37.98 -0.61 -3.89
N ALA A 14 -37.93 -1.22 -2.71
CA ALA A 14 -36.86 -1.00 -1.75
C ALA A 14 -35.72 -1.99 -2.02
N MET A 15 -34.99 -1.79 -3.12
CA MET A 15 -33.64 -2.36 -3.23
C MET A 15 -32.70 -1.42 -2.50
N ALA A 16 -32.61 -1.58 -1.17
CA ALA A 16 -31.53 -1.01 -0.40
C ALA A 16 -30.23 -1.67 -0.86
N GLY A 17 -29.53 -1.00 -1.78
CA GLY A 17 -28.18 -1.37 -2.16
C GLY A 17 -27.30 -1.26 -0.93
N LEU A 18 -27.01 -2.39 -0.29
CA LEU A 18 -25.88 -2.53 0.62
C LEU A 18 -24.62 -2.35 -0.23
N THR A 19 -24.22 -1.09 -0.45
CA THR A 19 -22.86 -0.80 -0.87
C THR A 19 -21.97 -1.10 0.33
N THR A 20 -21.60 -2.36 0.48
CA THR A 20 -20.41 -2.68 1.26
C THR A 20 -19.29 -1.88 0.60
N ALA A 21 -18.82 -0.86 1.31
CA ALA A 21 -17.56 -0.23 0.97
C ALA A 21 -16.51 -1.33 1.13
N VAL A 22 -16.24 -2.05 0.03
CA VAL A 22 -15.03 -2.85 -0.08
C VAL A 22 -13.92 -1.81 0.05
N GLN A 23 -13.37 -1.68 1.26
CA GLN A 23 -12.14 -0.92 1.42
C GLN A 23 -11.14 -1.62 0.52
N ALA A 24 -10.85 -1.00 -0.63
CA ALA A 24 -9.87 -1.53 -1.56
C ALA A 24 -8.59 -1.77 -0.76
N GLN A 25 -8.20 -3.04 -0.63
CA GLN A 25 -7.01 -3.39 0.13
C GLN A 25 -5.83 -2.63 -0.46
N GLU A 26 -5.11 -1.92 0.40
CA GLU A 26 -4.00 -1.07 -0.03
C GLU A 26 -2.97 -1.92 -0.78
N GLN A 27 -2.65 -1.52 -2.01
CA GLN A 27 -1.73 -2.28 -2.85
C GLN A 27 -0.34 -2.28 -2.20
N ARG A 28 0.13 -3.47 -1.78
CA ARG A 28 1.43 -3.69 -1.13
C ARG A 28 2.55 -4.08 -2.09
N THR A 29 2.22 -4.45 -3.33
CA THR A 29 3.18 -4.80 -4.39
C THR A 29 3.10 -3.80 -5.53
N ALA A 30 4.23 -3.31 -6.04
CA ALA A 30 4.26 -2.35 -7.14
C ALA A 30 5.42 -2.58 -8.09
N LYS A 31 5.33 -2.00 -9.28
CA LYS A 31 6.45 -1.96 -10.24
C LYS A 31 7.42 -0.84 -9.91
N VAL A 32 8.70 -1.11 -10.10
CA VAL A 32 9.82 -0.17 -9.94
C VAL A 32 10.76 -0.28 -11.14
N ALA A 33 11.63 0.72 -11.29
CA ALA A 33 12.71 0.65 -12.27
C ALA A 33 13.61 -0.56 -12.04
N GLN A 34 14.19 -1.10 -13.11
CA GLN A 34 15.13 -2.21 -13.04
C GLN A 34 16.30 -1.87 -12.12
N CYS A 35 16.68 -2.85 -11.28
CA CYS A 35 17.70 -2.69 -10.25
C CYS A 35 18.74 -3.82 -10.25
N ILE A 36 18.90 -4.50 -11.40
CA ILE A 36 19.89 -5.55 -11.57
C ILE A 36 21.29 -4.94 -11.43
N GLY A 37 22.15 -5.57 -10.62
CA GLY A 37 23.52 -5.13 -10.38
C GLY A 37 23.68 -4.05 -9.29
N LEU A 38 22.60 -3.57 -8.67
CA LEU A 38 22.70 -2.63 -7.55
C LEU A 38 23.38 -3.26 -6.34
N GLN A 39 24.17 -2.44 -5.63
CA GLN A 39 24.75 -2.79 -4.35
C GLN A 39 23.73 -2.54 -3.22
N PRO A 40 23.90 -3.13 -2.02
CA PRO A 40 22.98 -2.95 -0.90
C PRO A 40 22.67 -1.49 -0.55
N THR A 41 23.66 -0.59 -0.66
CA THR A 41 23.49 0.85 -0.44
C THR A 41 22.51 1.50 -1.42
N ASP A 42 22.57 1.10 -2.70
CA ASP A 42 21.70 1.62 -3.75
C ASP A 42 20.29 1.03 -3.64
N VAL A 43 20.19 -0.25 -3.26
CA VAL A 43 18.93 -0.91 -2.92
C VAL A 43 18.24 -0.18 -1.76
N ALA A 44 18.98 0.12 -0.69
CA ALA A 44 18.47 0.90 0.45
C ALA A 44 17.90 2.26 -0.01
N ALA A 45 18.66 2.97 -0.84
CA ALA A 45 18.25 4.26 -1.36
C ALA A 45 16.99 4.17 -2.23
N GLN A 46 16.88 3.15 -3.09
CA GLN A 46 15.71 2.92 -3.93
C GLN A 46 14.46 2.60 -3.10
N VAL A 47 14.56 1.67 -2.15
CA VAL A 47 13.43 1.30 -1.28
C VAL A 47 12.97 2.49 -0.44
N LYS A 48 13.91 3.27 0.12
CA LYS A 48 13.60 4.47 0.89
C LYS A 48 12.85 5.51 0.06
N ARG A 49 13.32 5.80 -1.16
CA ARG A 49 12.66 6.76 -2.06
C ARG A 49 11.26 6.27 -2.43
N ASP A 50 11.14 4.99 -2.81
CA ASP A 50 9.84 4.43 -3.19
C ASP A 50 8.83 4.51 -2.04
N TYR A 51 9.23 4.13 -0.83
CA TYR A 51 8.35 4.18 0.34
C TYR A 51 7.84 5.60 0.61
N LEU A 52 8.76 6.56 0.72
CA LEU A 52 8.45 7.94 1.10
C LEU A 52 7.63 8.68 0.03
N GLN A 53 7.87 8.41 -1.25
CA GLN A 53 7.23 9.13 -2.34
C GLN A 53 5.93 8.47 -2.80
N ASN A 54 5.89 7.13 -2.87
CA ASN A 54 4.83 6.41 -3.56
C ASN A 54 3.91 5.59 -2.63
N ARG A 55 4.39 5.22 -1.44
CA ARG A 55 3.67 4.28 -0.56
C ARG A 55 2.98 4.96 0.61
N ILE A 56 3.74 5.55 1.54
CA ILE A 56 3.17 6.14 2.75
C ILE A 56 2.18 7.28 2.45
N THR A 57 2.35 7.96 1.32
CA THR A 57 1.41 8.99 0.85
C THR A 57 0.01 8.41 0.56
N ARG A 58 -0.07 7.15 0.14
CA ARG A 58 -1.29 6.46 -0.30
C ARG A 58 -1.88 5.50 0.73
N TRP A 59 -1.08 5.02 1.69
CA TRP A 59 -1.51 4.08 2.73
C TRP A 59 -2.12 4.81 3.94
N ALA A 60 -3.44 4.99 3.91
CA ALA A 60 -4.22 5.64 4.95
C ALA A 60 -4.11 4.91 6.30
N SER A 61 -4.12 3.58 6.28
CA SER A 61 -3.96 2.76 7.49
C SER A 61 -2.61 3.01 8.16
N ASP A 62 -1.54 2.97 7.37
CA ASP A 62 -0.18 3.17 7.86
C ASP A 62 0.05 4.61 8.35
N LYS A 63 -0.49 5.61 7.66
CA LYS A 63 -0.47 7.00 8.13
C LYS A 63 -1.14 7.16 9.50
N LYS A 64 -2.29 6.51 9.70
CA LYS A 64 -3.01 6.56 10.98
C LYS A 64 -2.20 5.90 12.10
N LEU A 65 -1.57 4.77 11.79
CA LEU A 65 -0.70 4.03 12.72
C LEU A 65 0.54 4.84 13.10
N LEU A 66 1.26 5.39 12.11
CA LEU A 66 2.46 6.19 12.33
C LEU A 66 2.16 7.57 12.92
N GLY A 67 0.95 8.11 12.69
CA GLY A 67 0.55 9.45 13.10
C GLY A 67 1.04 10.56 12.17
N THR A 68 1.64 10.22 11.03
CA THR A 68 2.17 11.18 10.05
C THR A 68 2.20 10.59 8.64
N ALA A 69 2.11 11.45 7.64
CA ALA A 69 2.31 11.11 6.23
C ALA A 69 3.76 11.32 5.75
N THR A 70 4.59 11.98 6.56
CA THR A 70 5.98 12.32 6.25
C THR A 70 6.92 11.80 7.34
N PRO A 71 6.98 10.47 7.55
CA PRO A 71 7.84 9.89 8.58
C PRO A 71 9.32 9.95 8.18
N ILE A 72 10.20 9.68 9.16
CA ILE A 72 11.62 9.47 8.89
C ILE A 72 11.85 7.97 8.62
N ALA A 73 12.42 7.64 7.47
CA ALA A 73 12.74 6.26 7.09
C ALA A 73 14.25 5.97 7.17
N TRP A 74 14.62 4.85 7.78
CA TRP A 74 15.98 4.32 7.83
C TRP A 74 16.05 2.91 7.27
N ILE A 75 17.17 2.60 6.63
CA ILE A 75 17.56 1.25 6.21
C ILE A 75 19.06 1.16 6.48
N SER A 76 19.49 0.11 7.18
CA SER A 76 20.92 -0.22 7.35
C SER A 76 21.34 -1.13 6.19
N PRO A 77 22.27 -0.72 5.32
CA PRO A 77 22.75 -1.55 4.21
C PRO A 77 23.32 -2.90 4.68
N GLU A 78 23.89 -2.95 5.88
CA GLU A 78 24.47 -4.14 6.49
C GLU A 78 23.42 -5.18 6.88
N ALA A 79 22.17 -4.74 7.11
CA ALA A 79 21.02 -5.61 7.41
C ALA A 79 20.30 -6.10 6.15
N ILE A 80 20.69 -5.61 4.96
CA ILE A 80 20.11 -6.06 3.70
C ILE A 80 20.69 -7.42 3.36
N THR A 81 19.82 -8.37 3.08
CA THR A 81 20.20 -9.70 2.60
C THR A 81 19.60 -9.92 1.23
N GLY A 82 20.18 -10.83 0.45
CA GLY A 82 19.65 -11.13 -0.87
C GLY A 82 20.53 -12.08 -1.66
N LYS A 83 19.93 -12.73 -2.65
CA LYS A 83 20.60 -13.61 -3.61
C LYS A 83 19.89 -13.47 -4.95
N ASP A 84 20.62 -13.66 -6.04
CA ASP A 84 20.06 -13.74 -7.40
C ASP A 84 19.20 -12.50 -7.75
N ALA A 85 19.67 -11.32 -7.36
CA ALA A 85 19.00 -10.02 -7.53
C ALA A 85 17.61 -9.89 -6.88
N VAL A 86 17.33 -10.71 -5.86
CA VAL A 86 16.17 -10.57 -4.97
C VAL A 86 16.67 -10.17 -3.59
N TRP A 87 16.23 -9.00 -3.12
CA TRP A 87 16.70 -8.37 -1.90
C TRP A 87 15.60 -8.36 -0.82
N GLN A 88 15.99 -8.68 0.41
CA GLN A 88 15.20 -8.50 1.62
C GLN A 88 15.76 -7.30 2.38
N VAL A 89 14.91 -6.30 2.59
CA VAL A 89 15.28 -4.99 3.09
C VAL A 89 14.45 -4.67 4.32
N PRO A 90 15.04 -4.70 5.52
CA PRO A 90 14.40 -4.19 6.73
C PRO A 90 14.32 -2.67 6.67
N LEU A 91 13.10 -2.15 6.51
CA LEU A 91 12.81 -0.72 6.51
C LEU A 91 12.18 -0.34 7.83
N THR A 92 12.83 0.53 8.60
CA THR A 92 12.21 1.10 9.80
C THR A 92 11.79 2.54 9.55
N VAL A 93 10.60 2.87 10.06
CA VAL A 93 9.91 4.12 9.80
C VAL A 93 9.48 4.72 11.13
N ARG A 94 10.03 5.88 11.44
CA ARG A 94 9.72 6.64 12.64
C ARG A 94 8.52 7.55 12.40
N GLY A 95 7.43 7.22 13.06
CA GLY A 95 6.23 8.05 13.11
C GLY A 95 6.26 9.05 14.28
N THR A 96 5.20 9.86 14.38
CA THR A 96 4.99 10.73 15.55
C THR A 96 4.31 10.00 16.71
N LYS A 97 3.61 8.88 16.43
CA LYS A 97 2.97 8.02 17.44
C LYS A 97 3.83 6.83 17.82
N GLN A 98 4.41 6.17 16.83
CA GLN A 98 5.17 4.94 17.00
C GLN A 98 6.11 4.71 15.82
N ASP A 99 7.18 3.97 16.08
CA ASP A 99 8.08 3.46 15.05
C ASP A 99 7.52 2.12 14.54
N LYS A 100 7.68 1.84 13.25
CA LYS A 100 7.25 0.59 12.61
C LYS A 100 8.33 0.03 11.71
N THR A 101 8.38 -1.29 11.61
CA THR A 101 9.28 -1.98 10.68
C THR A 101 8.49 -2.69 9.59
N TYR A 102 8.98 -2.60 8.36
CA TYR A 102 8.47 -3.28 7.18
C TYR A 102 9.55 -4.20 6.65
N ASN A 103 9.18 -5.44 6.34
CA ASN A 103 10.03 -6.34 5.57
C ASN A 103 9.70 -6.11 4.10
N VAL A 104 10.67 -5.57 3.36
CA VAL A 104 10.49 -5.23 1.95
C VAL A 104 11.24 -6.25 1.09
N THR A 105 10.53 -6.85 0.14
CA THR A 105 11.16 -7.65 -0.91
C THR A 105 11.27 -6.83 -2.18
N LEU A 106 12.50 -6.59 -2.65
CA LEU A 106 12.78 -5.98 -3.95
C LEU A 106 13.30 -7.07 -4.91
N ASN A 107 12.46 -7.46 -5.86
CA ASN A 107 12.81 -8.40 -6.91
C ASN A 107 13.25 -7.63 -8.16
N CYS A 108 14.56 -7.53 -8.37
CA CYS A 108 15.11 -6.80 -9.51
C CYS A 108 14.97 -7.55 -10.84
N ASN A 109 14.72 -8.86 -10.81
CA ASN A 109 14.47 -9.64 -12.03
C ASN A 109 13.09 -9.29 -12.62
N THR A 110 12.07 -9.11 -11.78
CA THR A 110 10.70 -8.78 -12.21
C THR A 110 10.36 -7.30 -12.14
N GLY A 111 11.25 -6.48 -11.55
CA GLY A 111 11.03 -5.06 -11.30
C GLY A 111 9.90 -4.82 -10.30
N GLU A 112 9.79 -5.67 -9.27
CA GLU A 112 8.72 -5.61 -8.27
C GLU A 112 9.26 -5.28 -6.89
N ILE A 113 8.52 -4.44 -6.18
CA ILE A 113 8.73 -4.15 -4.77
C ILE A 113 7.47 -4.53 -3.99
N THR A 114 7.64 -5.33 -2.94
CA THR A 114 6.55 -5.80 -2.08
C THR A 114 6.86 -5.45 -0.63
N TYR A 115 5.88 -4.89 0.06
CA TYR A 115 5.99 -4.52 1.46
C TYR A 115 5.13 -5.43 2.33
N SER A 116 5.64 -5.85 3.48
CA SER A 116 4.80 -6.44 4.52
C SER A 116 3.84 -5.42 5.12
N GLU A 117 2.87 -5.89 5.90
CA GLU A 117 2.20 -5.03 6.88
C GLU A 117 3.21 -4.50 7.91
N PRO A 118 2.97 -3.31 8.50
CA PRO A 118 3.84 -2.73 9.53
C PRO A 118 3.83 -3.58 10.81
N GLN A 119 5.03 -3.93 11.29
CA GLN A 119 5.27 -4.62 12.57
C GLN A 119 5.47 -3.60 13.69
#